data_AF-A0A8S3KMZ5-F1
#
_entry.id   AF-A0A8S3KMZ5-F1
#
_cell.length_a   1.000
_cell.length_b   1.000
_cell.length_c   1.000
_cell.angle_alpha   90.00
_cell.angle_beta   90.00
_cell.angle_gamma   90.00
#
_symmetry.space_group_name_H-M   'P 1'
#
loop_
_entity.id
_entity.type
_entity.pdbx_description
1 polymer ?
#
loop_
_entity_poly.entity_id
_entity_poly.type
_entity_poly.pdbx_seq_one_letter_code
_entity_poly.pdbx_strand_id
1 'polypeptide(L)'
;KTGEFYGRYIDDIFMTWNRSEEELRKLLDDVNTWHPNIKLDYKIGNSLPFLDVQLTNNNGILSTCVYHKPSAEPYVTPFTSDHPRHVFSNIIKTSIERATRYSSTFEAFNYERRYIK
;
A
#
# COMPACT_ATOMS: atom_id res chain seq x y z
N LYS A 1 -1.63 9.88 24.12
CA LYS A 1 -1.47 9.94 22.65
C LYS A 1 -2.38 8.87 22.08
N THR A 2 -3.49 9.26 21.46
CA THR A 2 -4.36 8.33 20.73
C THR A 2 -3.53 7.67 19.64
N GLY A 3 -3.55 6.34 19.54
CA GLY A 3 -2.80 5.56 18.53
C GLY A 3 -3.40 5.68 17.14
N GLU A 4 -3.86 6.88 16.77
CA GLU A 4 -4.55 7.17 15.53
C GLU A 4 -3.54 7.76 14.53
N PHE A 5 -3.47 7.17 13.34
CA PHE A 5 -2.63 7.59 12.24
C PHE A 5 -3.52 8.20 11.16
N TYR A 6 -3.07 9.29 10.56
CA TYR A 6 -3.67 9.87 9.36
C TYR A 6 -2.55 10.22 8.38
N GLY A 7 -2.67 9.72 7.15
CA GLY A 7 -1.75 10.01 6.06
C GLY A 7 -2.54 10.33 4.80
N ARG A 8 -2.03 11.29 4.02
CA ARG A 8 -2.62 11.68 2.74
C ARG A 8 -1.53 11.79 1.68
N TYR A 9 -1.76 11.19 0.52
CA TYR A 9 -0.94 11.31 -0.67
C TYR A 9 -1.80 11.79 -1.83
N ILE A 10 -1.67 13.07 -2.20
CA ILE A 10 -2.50 13.72 -3.21
C ILE A 10 -4.00 13.56 -2.88
N ASP A 11 -4.70 12.64 -3.52
CA ASP A 11 -6.13 12.35 -3.35
C ASP A 11 -6.38 11.09 -2.53
N ASP A 12 -5.35 10.26 -2.30
CA ASP A 12 -5.45 9.03 -1.52
C ASP A 12 -5.26 9.32 -0.02
N ILE A 13 -6.19 8.82 0.80
CA ILE A 13 -6.17 8.98 2.26
C ILE A 13 -6.11 7.61 2.93
N PHE A 14 -5.29 7.49 3.96
CA PHE A 14 -5.25 6.34 4.86
C PHE A 14 -5.33 6.82 6.30
N MET A 15 -6.17 6.16 7.10
CA MET A 15 -6.27 6.44 8.53
C MET A 15 -6.53 5.19 9.35
N THR A 16 -6.08 5.21 10.61
CA THR A 16 -6.50 4.23 11.61
C THR A 16 -7.60 4.80 12.49
N TRP A 17 -8.45 3.92 12.97
CA TRP A 17 -9.61 4.28 13.78
C TRP A 17 -9.68 3.36 15.00
N ASN A 18 -9.75 3.96 16.19
CA ASN A 18 -9.73 3.22 17.45
C ASN A 18 -11.11 3.20 18.16
N ARG A 19 -12.17 3.66 17.47
CA ARG A 19 -13.56 3.63 17.93
C ARG A 19 -14.37 2.62 17.12
N SER A 20 -15.68 2.57 17.32
CA SER A 20 -16.53 1.61 16.61
C SER A 20 -16.57 1.87 15.10
N GLU A 21 -16.77 0.81 14.32
CA GLU A 21 -16.88 0.92 12.86
C GLU A 21 -18.13 1.73 12.47
N GLU A 22 -19.21 1.65 13.26
CA GLU A 22 -20.44 2.40 13.03
C GLU A 22 -20.20 3.91 13.12
N GLU A 23 -19.41 4.36 14.09
CA GLU A 23 -19.03 5.77 14.20
C GLU A 23 -18.18 6.23 13.01
N LEU A 24 -17.27 5.36 12.53
CA LEU A 24 -16.45 5.66 11.36
C LEU A 24 -17.30 5.80 10.10
N ARG A 25 -18.23 4.87 9.87
CA ARG A 25 -19.14 4.90 8.72
C ARG A 25 -19.99 6.17 8.73
N LYS A 26 -20.56 6.52 9.89
CA LYS A 26 -21.32 7.76 10.05
C LYS A 26 -20.48 9.00 9.70
N LEU A 27 -19.24 9.06 10.20
CA LEU A 27 -18.32 10.15 9.89
C LEU A 27 -18.05 10.25 8.37
N LEU A 28 -17.76 9.13 7.71
CA LEU A 28 -17.46 9.10 6.28
C LEU A 28 -18.68 9.45 5.42
N ASP A 29 -19.86 9.02 5.82
CA ASP A 29 -21.12 9.37 5.17
C ASP A 29 -21.42 10.87 5.32
N ASP A 30 -21.24 11.43 6.53
CA ASP A 30 -21.39 12.87 6.78
C ASP A 30 -20.41 13.68 5.91
N VAL A 31 -19.14 13.27 5.82
CA VAL A 31 -18.14 13.91 4.96
C VAL A 31 -18.54 13.85 3.48
N ASN A 32 -19.13 12.74 3.04
CA ASN A 32 -19.65 12.59 1.68
C ASN A 32 -20.86 13.49 1.37
N THR A 33 -21.51 14.08 2.38
CA THR A 33 -22.55 15.09 2.18
C THR A 33 -22.01 16.53 2.14
N TRP A 34 -20.75 16.74 2.54
CA TRP A 34 -20.22 18.09 2.77
C TRP A 34 -20.08 18.92 1.50
N HIS A 35 -19.75 18.30 0.36
CA HIS A 35 -19.60 19.01 -0.90
C HIS A 35 -20.26 18.24 -2.05
N PRO A 36 -21.15 18.88 -2.85
CA PRO A 36 -21.96 18.18 -3.85
C PRO A 36 -21.12 17.53 -4.96
N ASN A 37 -19.93 18.05 -5.23
CA ASN A 37 -19.06 17.57 -6.31
C ASN A 37 -17.86 16.73 -5.83
N ILE A 38 -17.69 16.52 -4.52
CA ILE A 38 -16.57 15.73 -3.99
C ILE A 38 -17.16 14.54 -3.24
N LYS A 39 -16.87 13.33 -3.71
CA LYS A 39 -17.23 12.08 -3.05
C LYS A 39 -15.98 11.29 -2.75
N LEU A 40 -15.86 10.86 -1.50
CA LEU A 40 -14.87 9.91 -1.03
C LEU A 40 -15.41 8.49 -1.25
N ASP A 41 -14.73 7.74 -2.11
CA ASP A 41 -14.83 6.29 -2.11
C ASP A 41 -13.93 5.74 -1.00
N TYR A 42 -14.48 4.92 -0.11
CA TYR A 42 -13.78 4.44 1.06
C TYR A 42 -13.92 2.94 1.25
N LYS A 43 -12.87 2.33 1.80
CA LYS A 43 -12.86 0.93 2.22
C LYS A 43 -12.42 0.85 3.67
N ILE A 44 -13.17 0.09 4.44
CA ILE A 44 -12.87 -0.19 5.85
C ILE A 44 -12.55 -1.67 5.94
N GLY A 45 -11.48 -1.99 6.66
CA GLY A 45 -11.04 -3.36 6.80
C GLY A 45 -9.78 -3.46 7.63
N ASN A 46 -9.54 -4.66 8.13
CA ASN A 46 -8.35 -4.97 8.91
C ASN A 46 -7.09 -5.11 8.03
N SER A 47 -7.28 -5.41 6.74
CA SER A 47 -6.21 -5.50 5.76
C SER A 47 -6.63 -4.77 4.49
N LEU A 48 -5.88 -3.74 4.09
CA LEU A 48 -6.21 -2.87 2.96
C LEU A 48 -4.94 -2.48 2.19
N PRO A 49 -5.00 -2.43 0.85
CA PRO A 49 -3.95 -1.84 0.05
C PRO A 49 -4.02 -0.31 0.12
N PHE A 50 -2.87 0.34 0.21
CA PHE A 50 -2.68 1.77 0.05
C PHE A 50 -1.42 2.02 -0.78
N LEU A 51 -1.58 2.64 -1.96
CA LEU A 51 -0.52 2.76 -2.96
C LEU A 51 0.07 1.37 -3.31
N ASP A 52 1.38 1.21 -3.14
CA ASP A 52 2.13 -0.03 -3.41
C ASP A 52 2.35 -0.88 -2.14
N VAL A 53 1.62 -0.59 -1.06
CA VAL A 53 1.78 -1.24 0.25
C VAL A 53 0.46 -1.88 0.69
N GLN A 54 0.52 -3.14 1.12
CA GLN A 54 -0.58 -3.81 1.80
C GLN A 54 -0.39 -3.60 3.31
N LEU A 55 -1.33 -2.92 3.94
CA LEU A 55 -1.35 -2.71 5.39
C LEU A 55 -2.27 -3.73 6.04
N THR A 56 -1.79 -4.41 7.08
CA THR A 56 -2.60 -5.34 7.89
C THR A 56 -2.44 -5.02 9.36
N ASN A 57 -3.57 -4.74 10.02
CA ASN A 57 -3.63 -4.50 11.43
C ASN A 57 -3.71 -5.83 12.20
N ASN A 58 -2.68 -6.11 13.01
CA ASN A 58 -2.62 -7.27 13.88
C ASN A 58 -2.86 -6.80 15.33
N ASN A 59 -4.12 -6.65 15.71
CA ASN A 59 -4.54 -6.26 17.06
C ASN A 59 -3.86 -4.97 17.58
N GLY A 60 -3.81 -3.93 16.75
CA GLY A 60 -3.22 -2.63 17.06
C GLY A 60 -1.78 -2.46 16.55
N ILE A 61 -1.16 -3.52 16.04
CA ILE A 61 0.18 -3.46 15.42
C ILE A 61 0.02 -3.53 13.90
N LEU A 62 0.34 -2.43 13.22
CA LEU A 62 0.34 -2.42 11.75
C LEU A 62 1.57 -3.18 11.23
N SER A 63 1.31 -4.10 10.30
CA SER A 63 2.31 -4.77 9.48
C SER A 63 2.11 -4.39 8.03
N THR A 64 3.21 -4.31 7.29
CA THR A 64 3.23 -3.94 5.88
C THR A 64 3.92 -4.98 5.03
N CYS A 65 3.46 -5.14 3.79
CA CYS A 65 4.20 -5.83 2.73
C CYS A 65 3.94 -5.16 1.37
N VAL A 66 4.67 -5.57 0.34
CA VAL A 66 4.44 -5.06 -1.02
C VAL A 66 3.07 -5.53 -1.51
N TYR A 67 2.27 -4.60 -2.02
CA TYR A 67 1.01 -4.91 -2.67
C TYR A 67 1.20 -5.03 -4.18
N HIS A 68 0.76 -6.16 -4.75
CA HIS A 68 0.69 -6.36 -6.19
C HIS A 68 -0.75 -6.21 -6.64
N LYS A 69 -1.03 -5.19 -7.45
CA LYS A 69 -2.36 -5.03 -8.06
C LYS A 69 -2.66 -6.26 -8.91
N PRO A 70 -3.87 -6.86 -8.83
CA PRO A 70 -4.23 -8.02 -9.64
C PRO A 70 -4.12 -7.77 -11.15
N SER A 71 -4.24 -6.51 -11.58
CA SER A 71 -4.08 -6.08 -12.96
C SER A 71 -2.64 -5.73 -13.36
N ALA A 72 -1.68 -5.74 -12.42
CA ALA A 72 -0.30 -5.45 -12.75
C ALA A 72 0.32 -6.66 -13.47
N GLU A 73 0.60 -6.49 -14.76
CA GLU A 73 1.36 -7.48 -15.51
C GLU A 73 2.84 -7.39 -15.12
N PRO A 74 3.53 -8.52 -14.88
CA PRO A 74 4.93 -8.53 -14.44
C PRO A 74 5.87 -8.30 -15.63
N TYR A 75 5.63 -7.24 -16.42
CA TYR A 75 6.51 -6.90 -17.53
C TYR A 75 7.80 -6.31 -16.99
N VAL A 76 8.86 -7.08 -17.12
CA VAL A 76 10.23 -6.63 -16.93
C VAL A 76 10.87 -6.48 -18.31
N THR A 77 11.60 -5.40 -18.50
CA THR A 77 12.39 -5.16 -19.71
C THR A 77 13.30 -6.37 -19.98
N PRO A 78 13.21 -7.02 -21.16
CA PRO A 78 14.05 -8.18 -21.47
C PRO A 78 15.53 -7.81 -21.46
N PHE A 79 16.39 -8.65 -20.87
CA PHE A 79 17.84 -8.40 -20.82
C PHE A 79 18.49 -8.27 -22.22
N THR A 80 17.85 -8.85 -23.24
CA THR A 80 18.29 -8.81 -24.65
C THR A 80 17.89 -7.53 -25.39
N SER A 81 17.12 -6.65 -24.76
CA SER A 81 16.77 -5.35 -25.35
C SER A 81 17.99 -4.42 -25.40
N ASP A 82 17.93 -3.43 -26.28
CA ASP A 82 19.00 -2.43 -26.49
C ASP A 82 19.03 -1.34 -25.39
N HIS A 83 18.72 -1.72 -24.15
CA HIS A 83 18.79 -0.81 -23.01
C HIS A 83 20.18 -0.88 -22.35
N PRO A 84 20.69 0.24 -21.81
CA PRO A 84 21.95 0.24 -21.09
C PRO A 84 21.96 -0.74 -19.91
N ARG A 85 23.11 -1.37 -19.65
CA ARG A 85 23.26 -2.36 -18.56
C ARG A 85 22.80 -1.86 -17.18
N HIS A 86 23.01 -0.56 -16.91
CA HIS A 86 22.61 0.03 -15.63
C HIS A 86 21.09 0.01 -15.41
N VAL A 87 20.26 -0.01 -16.47
CA VAL A 87 18.81 -0.11 -16.36
C VAL A 87 18.42 -1.44 -15.72
N PHE A 88 18.98 -2.55 -16.19
CA PHE A 88 18.72 -3.87 -15.62
C PHE A 88 19.21 -3.99 -14.17
N SER A 89 20.41 -3.49 -13.89
CA SER A 89 20.91 -3.44 -12.51
C SER A 89 20.01 -2.62 -11.59
N ASN A 90 19.48 -1.49 -12.08
CA ASN A 90 18.56 -0.65 -11.33
C ASN A 90 17.20 -1.31 -11.11
N ILE A 91 16.67 -2.09 -12.07
CA ILE A 91 15.42 -2.84 -11.88
C ILE A 91 15.54 -3.81 -10.70
N ILE A 92 16.63 -4.58 -10.64
CA ILE A 92 16.87 -5.52 -9.53
C ILE A 92 17.06 -4.74 -8.22
N LYS A 93 17.93 -3.71 -8.24
CA LYS A 93 18.23 -2.91 -7.06
C LYS A 93 16.98 -2.27 -6.46
N THR A 94 16.19 -1.58 -7.29
CA THR A 94 14.97 -0.90 -6.86
C THR A 94 13.91 -1.89 -6.37
N SER A 95 13.78 -3.06 -7.01
CA SER A 95 12.89 -4.14 -6.54
C SER A 95 13.27 -4.63 -5.14
N ILE A 96 14.57 -4.85 -4.88
CA ILE A 96 15.07 -5.26 -3.57
C ILE A 96 14.85 -4.16 -2.54
N GLU A 97 15.19 -2.91 -2.88
CA GLU A 97 14.97 -1.76 -1.98
C GLU A 97 13.49 -1.60 -1.62
N ARG A 98 12.59 -1.78 -2.60
CA ARG A 98 11.13 -1.76 -2.37
C ARG A 98 10.71 -2.88 -1.42
N ALA A 99 11.15 -4.11 -1.67
CA ALA A 99 10.88 -5.26 -0.81
C ALA A 99 11.34 -4.99 0.62
N THR A 100 12.56 -4.47 0.80
CA THR A 100 13.11 -4.18 2.13
C THR A 100 12.36 -3.06 2.84
N ARG A 101 11.99 -1.98 2.13
CA ARG A 101 11.32 -0.82 2.73
C ARG A 101 9.87 -1.09 3.08
N TYR A 102 9.16 -1.87 2.27
CA TYR A 102 7.72 -2.05 2.43
C TYR A 102 7.37 -3.26 3.30
N SER A 103 8.29 -4.20 3.50
CA SER A 103 8.06 -5.37 4.35
C SER A 103 8.42 -5.10 5.81
N SER A 104 7.43 -5.20 6.69
CA SER A 104 7.64 -5.09 8.14
C SER A 104 8.30 -6.33 8.76
N THR A 105 8.24 -7.49 8.10
CA THR A 105 8.82 -8.74 8.61
C THR A 105 9.76 -9.38 7.58
N PHE A 106 10.66 -10.24 8.09
CA PHE A 106 11.59 -10.98 7.25
C PHE A 106 10.86 -12.00 6.36
N GLU A 107 9.75 -12.58 6.81
CA GLU A 107 8.93 -13.47 5.99
C GLU A 107 8.32 -12.71 4.81
N ALA A 108 7.76 -11.52 5.05
CA ALA A 108 7.19 -10.68 4.01
C ALA A 108 8.25 -10.25 2.98
N PHE A 109 9.46 -9.90 3.44
CA PHE A 109 10.57 -9.60 2.55
C PHE A 109 10.98 -10.81 1.70
N ASN A 110 11.11 -11.99 2.32
CA ASN A 110 11.46 -13.21 1.58
C ASN A 110 10.39 -13.64 0.60
N TYR A 111 9.12 -13.38 0.91
CA TYR A 111 8.02 -13.62 -0.01
C TYR A 111 8.17 -12.72 -1.25
N GLU A 112 8.33 -11.41 -1.07
CA GLU A 112 8.53 -10.48 -2.18
C GLU A 112 9.79 -10.80 -2.99
N ARG A 113 10.88 -11.18 -2.32
CA ARG A 113 12.14 -11.54 -2.97
C ARG A 113 11.97 -12.66 -4.02
N ARG A 114 11.01 -13.57 -3.85
CA ARG A 114 10.75 -14.65 -4.82
C ARG A 114 10.16 -14.14 -6.15
N TYR A 115 9.58 -12.94 -6.15
CA TYR A 115 9.03 -12.30 -7.35
C TYR A 115 10.07 -11.52 -8.15
N ILE A 116 11.25 -11.26 -7.56
CA ILE A 116 12.35 -10.56 -8.23
C ILE A 116 13.10 -11.56 -9.11
N LYS A 117 13.08 -11.34 -10.42
CA LYS A 117 13.74 -12.17 -11.45
C LYS A 117 14.96 -11.47 -12.03
#